data_AF-A0A497K6K9-F1
#
_entry.id   AF-A0A497K6K9-F1
#
_cell.length_a   1.000
_cell.length_b   1.000
_cell.length_c   1.000
_cell.angle_alpha   90.00
_cell.angle_beta   90.00
_cell.angle_gamma   90.00
#
_symmetry.space_group_name_H-M   'P 1'
#
loop_
_entity.id
_entity.type
_entity.pdbx_description
1 polymer ?
#
loop_
_entity_poly.entity_id
_entity_poly.type
_entity_poly.pdbx_seq_one_letter_code
_entity_poly.pdbx_strand_id
1 'polypeptide(L)'
;MDKNSIYKALDKLSSRKSMKYAVYLSSMIFFVAIILSPPILGILLKWNLIGQIFEEPELLNRALNAIYKSFGIAFLVSAIDVLTGLPFAWYITRGKAKILSALDTLADMPFIVPTTALGYSLMLFWSSPGGISKLFSTSSLISPGWLLVVLLHFVFSYPVVVRVLVGALM
;
A
#
# COMPACT_ATOMS: atom_id res chain seq x y z
N MET A 1 -35.29 -3.47 -23.70
CA MET A 1 -34.52 -4.73 -23.58
C MET A 1 -34.51 -5.12 -22.12
N ASP A 2 -35.08 -6.27 -21.81
CA ASP A 2 -35.25 -6.75 -20.44
C ASP A 2 -33.88 -7.01 -19.80
N LYS A 3 -33.57 -6.34 -18.69
CA LYS A 3 -32.24 -6.35 -18.03
C LYS A 3 -31.80 -7.80 -17.75
N ASN A 4 -32.76 -8.67 -17.48
CA ASN A 4 -32.59 -10.11 -17.22
C ASN A 4 -32.04 -10.92 -18.41
N SER A 5 -32.23 -10.48 -19.65
CA SER A 5 -31.75 -11.20 -20.84
C SER A 5 -30.22 -11.06 -21.02
N ILE A 6 -29.70 -9.85 -20.78
CA ILE A 6 -28.27 -9.56 -20.89
C ILE A 6 -27.48 -10.32 -19.83
N TYR A 7 -27.95 -10.35 -18.58
CA TYR A 7 -27.29 -11.10 -17.51
C TYR A 7 -27.21 -12.60 -17.82
N LYS A 8 -28.32 -13.21 -18.28
CA LYS A 8 -28.32 -14.63 -18.67
C LYS A 8 -27.39 -14.93 -19.85
N ALA A 9 -27.28 -14.01 -20.80
CA ALA A 9 -26.36 -14.15 -21.93
C ALA A 9 -24.89 -14.10 -21.48
N LEU A 10 -24.54 -13.13 -20.61
CA LEU A 10 -23.18 -13.00 -20.06
C LEU A 10 -22.80 -14.20 -19.18
N ASP A 11 -23.73 -14.72 -18.38
CA ASP A 11 -23.50 -15.88 -17.51
C ASP A 11 -23.27 -17.19 -18.31
N LYS A 12 -24.04 -17.37 -19.38
CA LYS A 12 -23.84 -18.48 -20.33
C LYS A 12 -22.52 -18.36 -21.10
N LEU A 13 -22.03 -17.14 -21.30
CA LEU A 13 -20.77 -16.87 -21.99
C LEU A 13 -19.57 -17.09 -21.06
N SER A 14 -19.65 -16.61 -19.81
CA SER A 14 -18.60 -16.72 -18.79
C SER A 14 -18.37 -18.15 -18.30
N SER A 15 -19.42 -18.97 -18.28
CA SER A 15 -19.35 -20.39 -17.90
C SER A 15 -18.57 -21.27 -18.90
N ARG A 16 -18.27 -20.76 -20.11
CA ARG A 16 -17.44 -21.49 -21.08
C ARG A 16 -15.96 -21.44 -20.69
N LYS A 17 -15.33 -22.61 -20.60
CA LYS A 17 -13.89 -22.76 -20.27
C LYS A 17 -12.99 -21.90 -21.17
N SER A 18 -13.29 -21.81 -22.48
CA SER A 18 -12.55 -20.97 -23.44
C SER A 18 -12.67 -19.48 -23.13
N MET A 19 -13.86 -19.00 -22.78
CA MET A 19 -14.08 -17.59 -22.45
C MET A 19 -13.40 -17.20 -21.14
N LYS A 20 -13.42 -18.08 -20.14
CA LYS A 20 -12.68 -17.88 -18.88
C LYS A 20 -11.18 -17.72 -19.15
N TYR A 21 -10.57 -18.59 -19.95
CA TYR A 21 -9.16 -18.45 -20.33
C TYR A 21 -8.89 -17.23 -21.20
N ALA A 22 -9.79 -16.89 -22.13
CA ALA A 22 -9.65 -15.70 -22.96
C ALA A 22 -9.62 -14.43 -22.10
N VAL A 23 -10.51 -14.33 -21.10
CA VAL A 23 -10.52 -13.20 -20.16
C VAL A 23 -9.22 -13.16 -19.36
N TYR A 24 -8.79 -14.27 -18.76
CA TYR A 24 -7.52 -14.29 -18.01
C TYR A 24 -6.31 -13.94 -18.87
N LEU A 25 -6.24 -14.47 -20.10
CA LEU A 25 -5.18 -14.15 -21.03
C LEU A 25 -5.22 -12.65 -21.41
N SER A 26 -6.40 -12.10 -21.67
CA SER A 26 -6.55 -10.66 -21.96
C SER A 26 -6.13 -9.79 -20.78
N SER A 27 -6.47 -10.17 -19.54
CA SER A 27 -6.06 -9.46 -18.34
C SER A 27 -4.55 -9.52 -18.14
N MET A 28 -3.93 -10.67 -18.42
CA MET A 28 -2.48 -10.83 -18.37
C MET A 28 -1.79 -9.98 -19.44
N ILE A 29 -2.28 -10.02 -20.68
CA ILE A 29 -1.75 -9.19 -21.78
C ILE A 29 -1.90 -7.72 -21.45
N PHE A 30 -3.07 -7.29 -20.95
CA PHE A 30 -3.29 -5.91 -20.55
C PHE A 30 -2.32 -5.47 -19.44
N PHE A 31 -2.14 -6.31 -18.40
CA PHE A 31 -1.18 -6.03 -17.34
C PHE A 31 0.25 -5.88 -17.89
N VAL A 32 0.72 -6.82 -18.70
CA VAL A 32 2.10 -6.78 -19.24
C VAL A 32 2.28 -5.62 -20.23
N ALA A 33 1.35 -5.47 -21.18
CA ALA A 33 1.49 -4.54 -22.29
C ALA A 33 1.18 -3.08 -21.92
N ILE A 34 0.27 -2.83 -20.97
CA ILE A 34 -0.16 -1.47 -20.62
C ILE A 34 0.37 -1.04 -19.26
N ILE A 35 0.30 -1.90 -18.24
CA ILE A 35 0.68 -1.52 -16.86
C ILE A 35 2.19 -1.65 -16.66
N LEU A 36 2.78 -2.78 -17.08
CA LEU A 36 4.19 -3.09 -16.83
C LEU A 36 5.14 -2.56 -17.92
N SER A 37 4.67 -2.40 -19.16
CA SER A 37 5.53 -1.96 -20.26
C SER A 37 6.10 -0.55 -20.07
N PRO A 38 5.36 0.47 -19.58
CA PRO A 38 5.93 1.82 -19.43
C PRO A 38 7.17 1.88 -18.51
N PRO A 39 7.18 1.29 -17.29
CA PRO A 39 8.37 1.30 -16.46
C PRO A 39 9.53 0.48 -17.06
N ILE A 40 9.25 -0.67 -17.70
CA ILE A 40 10.29 -1.46 -18.37
C ILE A 40 10.94 -0.66 -19.49
N LEU A 41 10.14 -0.07 -20.38
CA LEU A 41 10.64 0.77 -21.46
C LEU A 41 11.42 1.98 -20.92
N GLY A 42 10.95 2.60 -19.85
CA GLY A 42 11.67 3.68 -19.17
C GLY A 42 13.07 3.27 -18.70
N ILE A 43 13.22 2.07 -18.14
CA ILE A 43 14.51 1.50 -17.73
C ILE A 43 15.39 1.19 -18.95
N LEU A 44 14.83 0.54 -19.97
CA LEU A 44 15.57 0.17 -21.19
C LEU A 44 16.10 1.39 -21.94
N LEU A 45 15.31 2.46 -22.05
CA LEU A 45 15.72 3.73 -22.66
C LEU A 45 16.84 4.44 -21.90
N LYS A 46 17.00 4.13 -20.61
CA LYS A 46 18.01 4.73 -19.71
C LYS A 46 19.11 3.74 -19.32
N TRP A 47 19.18 2.58 -19.99
CA TRP A 47 20.09 1.49 -19.64
C TRP A 47 21.56 1.92 -19.64
N ASN A 48 21.95 2.74 -20.60
CA ASN A 48 23.32 3.27 -20.74
C ASN A 48 23.74 4.19 -19.58
N LEU A 49 22.81 4.76 -18.81
CA LEU A 49 23.11 5.63 -17.68
C LEU A 49 23.45 4.84 -16.40
N ILE A 50 23.14 3.55 -16.34
CA ILE A 50 23.39 2.73 -15.13
C ILE A 50 24.87 2.70 -14.79
N GLY A 51 25.76 2.68 -15.79
CA GLY A 51 27.21 2.68 -15.58
C GLY A 51 27.74 3.97 -14.93
N GLN A 52 27.08 5.11 -15.16
CA GLN A 52 27.51 6.42 -14.63
C GLN A 52 27.52 6.45 -13.10
N ILE A 53 26.71 5.60 -12.45
CA ILE A 53 26.67 5.53 -10.99
C ILE A 53 28.00 5.10 -10.38
N PHE A 54 28.81 4.33 -11.11
CA PHE A 54 30.11 3.85 -10.63
C PHE A 54 31.22 4.87 -10.86
N GLU A 55 31.01 5.82 -11.78
CA GLU A 55 31.95 6.90 -12.09
C GLU A 55 31.72 8.13 -11.20
N GLU A 56 30.49 8.33 -10.72
CA GLU A 56 30.10 9.46 -9.86
C GLU A 56 29.84 9.01 -8.41
N PRO A 57 30.79 9.23 -7.47
CA PRO A 57 30.65 8.79 -6.07
C PRO A 57 29.41 9.33 -5.35
N GLU A 58 28.95 10.54 -5.72
CA GLU A 58 27.74 11.14 -5.15
C GLU A 58 26.48 10.35 -5.50
N LEU A 59 26.35 9.89 -6.75
CA LEU A 59 25.21 9.08 -7.20
C LEU A 59 25.22 7.71 -6.53
N LEU A 60 26.39 7.07 -6.43
CA LEU A 60 26.54 5.80 -5.72
C LEU A 60 26.12 5.93 -4.26
N ASN A 61 26.64 6.94 -3.56
CA ASN A 61 26.32 7.16 -2.15
C ASN A 61 24.82 7.45 -1.95
N ARG A 62 24.21 8.26 -2.84
CA ARG A 62 22.77 8.53 -2.79
C ARG A 62 21.94 7.25 -2.98
N ALA A 63 22.31 6.39 -3.93
CA ALA A 63 21.61 5.14 -4.19
C ALA A 63 21.74 4.15 -3.02
N LEU A 64 22.96 3.97 -2.49
CA LEU A 64 23.20 3.13 -1.32
C LEU A 64 22.42 3.65 -0.10
N ASN A 65 22.44 4.96 0.15
CA ASN A 65 21.68 5.59 1.22
C ASN A 65 20.17 5.36 1.07
N ALA A 66 19.63 5.48 -0.15
CA ALA A 66 18.24 5.16 -0.44
C ALA A 66 17.92 3.69 -0.13
N ILE A 67 18.76 2.75 -0.57
CA ILE A 67 18.61 1.31 -0.29
C ILE A 67 18.62 1.06 1.23
N TYR A 68 19.62 1.57 1.95
CA TYR A 68 19.73 1.40 3.40
C TYR A 68 18.51 1.96 4.13
N LYS A 69 18.04 3.15 3.75
CA LYS A 69 16.84 3.75 4.33
C LYS A 69 15.59 2.92 4.03
N SER A 70 15.43 2.43 2.80
CA SER A 70 14.29 1.58 2.43
C SER A 70 14.24 0.29 3.25
N PHE A 71 15.36 -0.43 3.39
CA PHE A 71 15.42 -1.62 4.24
C PHE A 71 15.22 -1.29 5.71
N GLY A 72 15.79 -0.19 6.20
CA GLY A 72 15.61 0.27 7.57
C GLY A 72 14.14 0.58 7.88
N ILE A 73 13.42 1.27 6.98
CA ILE A 73 11.99 1.53 7.10
C ILE A 73 11.21 0.22 7.08
N ALA A 74 11.48 -0.66 6.11
CA ALA A 74 10.76 -1.93 5.98
C ALA A 74 10.90 -2.80 7.24
N PHE A 75 12.11 -2.94 7.77
CA PHE A 75 12.36 -3.71 8.99
C PHE A 75 11.66 -3.10 10.20
N LEU A 76 11.80 -1.79 10.39
CA LEU A 76 11.19 -1.08 11.53
C LEU A 76 9.67 -1.17 11.48
N VAL A 77 9.06 -0.88 10.34
CA VAL A 77 7.60 -0.92 10.17
C VAL A 77 7.09 -2.33 10.37
N SER A 78 7.73 -3.34 9.79
CA SER A 78 7.33 -4.74 9.99
C SER A 78 7.40 -5.14 11.46
N ALA A 79 8.42 -4.71 12.19
CA ALA A 79 8.53 -4.96 13.62
C ALA A 79 7.41 -4.27 14.40
N ILE A 80 7.13 -3.00 14.12
CA ILE A 80 6.03 -2.25 14.75
C ILE A 80 4.69 -2.92 14.45
N ASP A 81 4.42 -3.29 13.20
CA ASP A 81 3.18 -3.94 12.79
C ASP A 81 2.94 -5.25 13.53
N VAL A 82 3.96 -6.10 13.68
CA VAL A 82 3.81 -7.36 14.41
C VAL A 82 3.67 -7.11 15.91
N LEU A 83 4.50 -6.25 16.49
CA LEU A 83 4.48 -5.96 17.93
C LEU A 83 3.17 -5.34 18.39
N THR A 84 2.56 -4.49 17.57
CA THR A 84 1.29 -3.81 17.87
C THR A 84 0.08 -4.58 17.37
N GLY A 85 0.20 -5.21 16.20
CA GLY A 85 -0.86 -5.96 15.56
C GLY A 85 -1.17 -7.28 16.24
N LEU A 86 -0.18 -7.96 16.85
CA LEU A 86 -0.42 -9.22 17.56
C LEU A 86 -1.31 -9.06 18.80
N PRO A 87 -1.03 -8.13 19.74
CA PRO A 87 -1.95 -7.84 20.84
C PRO A 87 -3.34 -7.42 20.36
N PHE A 88 -3.40 -6.61 19.30
CA PHE A 88 -4.65 -6.13 18.74
C PHE A 88 -5.49 -7.26 18.12
N ALA A 89 -4.87 -8.14 17.33
CA ALA A 89 -5.51 -9.32 16.74
C ALA A 89 -5.98 -10.31 17.81
N TRP A 90 -5.18 -10.54 18.85
CA TRP A 90 -5.60 -11.34 20.00
C TRP A 90 -6.82 -10.73 20.70
N TYR A 91 -6.81 -9.41 20.89
CA TYR A 91 -7.93 -8.71 21.49
C TYR A 91 -9.19 -8.81 20.64
N ILE A 92 -9.10 -8.65 19.32
CA ILE A 92 -10.24 -8.83 18.40
C ILE A 92 -10.82 -10.25 18.49
N THR A 93 -9.97 -11.27 18.49
CA THR A 93 -10.41 -12.68 18.42
C THR A 93 -10.95 -13.23 19.74
N ARG A 94 -10.44 -12.75 20.89
CA ARG A 94 -10.81 -13.28 22.22
C ARG A 94 -11.62 -12.30 23.06
N GLY A 95 -11.64 -11.02 22.71
CA GLY A 95 -12.30 -9.99 23.49
C GLY A 95 -13.83 -9.99 23.32
N LYS A 96 -14.51 -9.45 24.33
CA LYS A 96 -15.99 -9.38 24.41
C LYS A 96 -16.53 -7.95 24.46
N ALA A 97 -15.66 -6.94 24.40
CA ALA A 97 -16.10 -5.56 24.58
C ALA A 97 -16.82 -5.04 23.32
N LYS A 98 -17.85 -4.21 23.50
CA LYS A 98 -18.62 -3.67 22.36
C LYS A 98 -17.81 -2.72 21.48
N ILE A 99 -16.76 -2.09 22.04
CA ILE A 99 -15.89 -1.15 21.31
C ILE A 99 -14.96 -1.85 20.30
N LEU A 100 -14.79 -3.17 20.40
CA LEU A 100 -13.91 -3.92 19.49
C LEU A 100 -14.33 -3.74 18.04
N SER A 101 -15.63 -3.77 17.72
CA SER A 101 -16.10 -3.61 16.34
C SER A 101 -15.74 -2.25 15.75
N ALA A 102 -15.79 -1.19 16.57
CA ALA A 102 -15.38 0.15 16.14
C ALA A 102 -13.87 0.23 15.91
N LEU A 103 -13.06 -0.30 16.83
CA LEU A 103 -11.61 -0.33 16.68
C LEU A 103 -11.17 -1.17 15.48
N ASP A 104 -11.83 -2.31 15.26
CA ASP A 104 -11.61 -3.21 14.13
C ASP A 104 -11.91 -2.52 12.80
N THR A 105 -13.01 -1.75 12.75
CA THR A 105 -13.37 -0.93 11.57
C THR A 105 -12.36 0.19 11.33
N LEU A 106 -11.88 0.86 12.38
CA LEU A 106 -10.86 1.91 12.26
C LEU A 106 -9.53 1.34 11.75
N ALA A 107 -9.15 0.15 12.20
CA ALA A 107 -7.95 -0.53 11.73
C ALA A 107 -8.03 -0.90 10.25
N ASP A 108 -9.22 -1.20 9.71
CA ASP A 108 -9.42 -1.49 8.29
C ASP A 108 -9.59 -0.27 7.39
N MET A 109 -9.90 0.90 7.97
CA MET A 109 -10.17 2.12 7.21
C MET A 109 -9.09 2.44 6.15
N PRO A 110 -7.78 2.26 6.41
CA PRO A 110 -6.76 2.52 5.41
C PRO A 110 -6.91 1.73 4.10
N PHE A 111 -7.53 0.54 4.11
CA PHE A 111 -7.75 -0.26 2.89
C PHE A 111 -8.75 0.35 1.91
N ILE A 112 -9.64 1.21 2.40
CA ILE A 112 -10.69 1.82 1.58
C ILE A 112 -10.15 3.06 0.86
N VAL A 113 -9.09 3.67 1.40
CA VAL A 113 -8.54 4.92 0.88
C VAL A 113 -7.55 4.64 -0.26
N PRO A 114 -7.70 5.29 -1.44
CA PRO A 114 -6.72 5.18 -2.51
C PRO A 114 -5.31 5.54 -2.03
N THR A 115 -4.29 4.79 -2.44
CA THR A 115 -2.91 4.93 -1.93
C THR A 115 -2.35 6.35 -2.10
N THR A 116 -2.60 6.98 -3.24
CA THR A 116 -2.18 8.36 -3.51
C THR A 116 -2.89 9.37 -2.62
N ALA A 117 -4.21 9.19 -2.42
CA ALA A 117 -5.00 10.03 -1.54
C ALA A 117 -4.54 9.88 -0.07
N LEU A 118 -4.32 8.64 0.39
CA LEU A 118 -3.85 8.38 1.76
C LEU A 118 -2.48 9.02 2.02
N GLY A 119 -1.53 8.86 1.08
CA GLY A 119 -0.21 9.47 1.19
C GLY A 119 -0.25 11.00 1.24
N TYR A 120 -1.05 11.62 0.37
CA TYR A 120 -1.22 13.07 0.37
C TYR A 120 -1.94 13.58 1.62
N SER A 121 -3.01 12.89 2.06
CA SER A 121 -3.73 13.21 3.30
C SER A 121 -2.82 13.11 4.53
N LEU A 122 -1.93 12.11 4.58
CA LEU A 122 -0.97 11.97 5.68
C LEU A 122 0.02 13.14 5.72
N MET A 123 0.55 13.54 4.56
CA MET A 123 1.43 14.71 4.44
C MET A 123 0.71 15.99 4.87
N LEU A 124 -0.52 16.22 4.39
CA LEU A 124 -1.30 17.39 4.78
C LEU A 124 -1.62 17.41 6.27
N PHE A 125 -2.00 16.27 6.84
CA PHE A 125 -2.35 16.19 8.24
C PHE A 125 -1.13 16.46 9.13
N TRP A 126 -0.02 15.77 8.92
CA TRP A 126 1.12 15.81 9.83
C TRP A 126 2.15 16.92 9.54
N SER A 127 2.28 17.34 8.28
CA SER A 127 3.37 18.22 7.82
C SER A 127 2.90 19.59 7.33
N SER A 128 1.60 19.81 7.14
CA SER A 128 1.09 21.12 6.69
C SER A 128 0.70 22.00 7.89
N PRO A 129 0.94 23.33 7.82
CA PRO A 129 0.45 24.29 8.83
C PRO A 129 -1.07 24.25 9.02
N GLY A 130 -1.82 23.84 8.00
CA GLY A 130 -3.28 23.69 8.06
C GLY A 130 -3.77 22.37 8.65
N GLY A 131 -2.86 21.43 8.93
CA GLY A 131 -3.18 20.12 9.48
C GLY A 131 -3.30 20.12 11.00
N ILE A 132 -2.86 19.02 11.64
CA ILE A 132 -2.92 18.88 13.09
C ILE A 132 -2.00 19.87 13.83
N SER A 133 -0.97 20.39 13.16
CA SER A 133 -0.05 21.38 13.75
C SER A 133 -0.75 22.67 14.18
N LYS A 134 -1.89 23.01 13.55
CA LYS A 134 -2.74 24.15 13.93
C LYS A 134 -3.21 24.08 15.38
N LEU A 135 -3.47 22.87 15.90
CA LEU A 135 -3.89 22.68 17.31
C LEU A 135 -2.77 23.01 18.30
N PHE A 136 -1.53 22.99 17.86
CA PHE A 136 -0.34 23.19 18.68
C PHE A 136 0.40 24.50 18.36
N SER A 137 -0.16 25.35 17.50
CA SER A 137 0.46 26.60 17.04
C SER A 137 1.86 26.41 16.44
N THR A 138 2.11 25.26 15.80
CA THR A 138 3.38 24.94 15.11
C THR A 138 3.20 24.87 13.59
N SER A 139 4.30 25.04 12.85
CA SER A 139 4.29 24.98 11.38
C SER A 139 4.17 23.56 10.81
N SER A 140 4.66 22.56 11.55
CA SER A 140 4.59 21.14 11.21
C SER A 140 4.85 20.31 12.47
N LEU A 141 4.10 19.24 12.70
CA LEU A 141 4.40 18.30 13.78
C LEU A 141 5.43 17.25 13.34
N ILE A 142 5.30 16.78 12.11
CA ILE A 142 6.22 15.80 11.53
C ILE A 142 6.65 16.34 10.19
N SER A 143 7.92 16.72 10.09
CA SER A 143 8.48 17.19 8.83
C SER A 143 8.45 16.09 7.76
N PRO A 144 8.25 16.45 6.47
CA PRO A 144 8.39 15.49 5.38
C PRO A 144 9.77 14.85 5.41
N GLY A 145 9.82 13.52 5.38
CA GLY A 145 11.06 12.78 5.51
C GLY A 145 10.85 11.37 6.03
N TRP A 146 11.90 10.79 6.61
CA TRP A 146 11.93 9.39 6.99
C TRP A 146 10.81 8.98 7.94
N LEU A 147 10.50 9.78 8.97
CA LEU A 147 9.45 9.46 9.94
C LEU A 147 8.05 9.46 9.31
N LEU A 148 7.75 10.41 8.44
CA LEU A 148 6.48 10.44 7.71
C LEU A 148 6.33 9.21 6.81
N VAL A 149 7.43 8.76 6.19
CA VAL A 149 7.43 7.54 5.37
C VAL A 149 7.21 6.29 6.24
N VAL A 150 7.79 6.22 7.44
CA VAL A 150 7.52 5.14 8.42
C VAL A 150 6.03 5.10 8.78
N LEU A 151 5.44 6.25 9.12
CA LEU A 151 4.02 6.34 9.44
C LEU A 151 3.13 5.95 8.25
N LEU A 152 3.51 6.36 7.04
CA LEU A 152 2.79 5.99 5.82
C LEU A 152 2.78 4.49 5.61
N HIS A 153 3.95 3.84 5.72
CA HIS A 153 4.04 2.40 5.55
C HIS A 153 3.29 1.67 6.65
N PHE A 154 3.42 2.08 7.91
CA PHE A 154 2.64 1.53 9.02
C PHE A 154 1.13 1.59 8.73
N VAL A 155 0.60 2.75 8.34
CA VAL A 155 -0.83 2.88 8.02
C VAL A 155 -1.26 1.96 6.87
N PHE A 156 -0.39 1.72 5.88
CA PHE A 156 -0.69 0.82 4.76
C PHE A 156 -0.61 -0.67 5.13
N SER A 157 0.40 -1.08 5.89
CA SER A 157 0.68 -2.49 6.18
C SER A 157 -0.05 -3.01 7.40
N TYR A 158 -0.36 -2.14 8.38
CA TYR A 158 -1.00 -2.53 9.63
C TYR A 158 -2.31 -3.33 9.44
N PRO A 159 -3.27 -2.92 8.57
CA PRO A 159 -4.50 -3.69 8.39
C PRO A 159 -4.21 -5.07 7.79
N VAL A 160 -3.23 -5.19 6.87
CA VAL A 160 -2.82 -6.48 6.29
C VAL A 160 -2.29 -7.41 7.38
N VAL A 161 -1.36 -6.92 8.20
CA VAL A 161 -0.72 -7.71 9.26
C VAL A 161 -1.74 -8.15 10.30
N VAL A 162 -2.62 -7.24 10.75
CA VAL A 162 -3.69 -7.56 11.70
C VAL A 162 -4.61 -8.65 11.15
N ARG A 163 -5.05 -8.55 9.89
CA ARG A 163 -5.98 -9.55 9.31
C ARG A 163 -5.35 -10.93 9.16
N VAL A 164 -4.07 -11.00 8.79
CA VAL A 164 -3.30 -12.25 8.76
C VAL A 164 -3.20 -12.86 10.17
N LEU A 165 -2.88 -12.06 11.19
CA LEU A 165 -2.77 -12.52 12.57
C LEU A 165 -4.11 -12.96 13.15
N VAL A 166 -5.20 -12.22 12.89
CA VAL A 166 -6.57 -12.61 13.28
C VAL A 166 -6.92 -13.97 12.68
N GLY A 167 -6.68 -14.17 11.38
CA GLY A 167 -6.94 -15.44 10.71
C GLY A 167 -6.12 -16.62 11.27
N ALA A 168 -4.92 -16.35 11.80
CA ALA A 168 -4.09 -17.37 12.45
C ALA A 168 -4.48 -17.67 13.91
N LEU A 169 -5.22 -16.78 14.59
CA LEU A 169 -5.60 -16.89 16.00
C LEU A 169 -7.03 -17.41 16.24
N MET A 170 -7.85 -17.43 15.18
CA MET A 170 -9.20 -18.02 15.15
C MET A 170 -9.14 -19.55 15.23
#